data_AF-A0AAV5WJM7-F1
#
_entry.id   AF-A0AAV5WJM7-F1
#
_cell.length_a   1.000
_cell.length_b   1.000
_cell.length_c   1.000
_cell.angle_alpha   90.00
_cell.angle_beta   90.00
_cell.angle_gamma   90.00
#
_symmetry.space_group_name_H-M   'P 1'
#
loop_
_entity.id
_entity.type
_entity.pdbx_description
1 polymer ?
#
loop_
_entity_poly.entity_id
_entity_poly.type
_entity_poly.pdbx_seq_one_letter_code
_entity_poly.pdbx_strand_id
1 'polypeptide(L)'
;QKTWADATLLLCLSLFFTLSAYDNYTIGALLPSLQKFFRTSDSSVAIIKTCNAVAHGIALGAVWLYGDFIPKRSTFILSMAAWILISFASLIVGSNQFWVSMLIYVS
;
A
#
# COMPACT_ATOMS: atom_id res chain seq x y z
N GLN A 1 -23.96 -16.13 -19.30
CA GLN A 1 -22.83 -15.18 -19.47
C GLN A 1 -22.47 -14.40 -18.21
N LYS A 2 -23.41 -14.14 -17.28
CA LYS A 2 -23.18 -13.35 -16.05
C LYS A 2 -22.22 -14.01 -15.02
N THR A 3 -22.23 -15.34 -14.94
CA THR A 3 -21.47 -16.14 -13.96
C THR A 3 -19.95 -16.05 -14.08
N TRP A 4 -19.41 -15.92 -15.31
CA TRP A 4 -17.96 -15.84 -15.53
C TRP A 4 -17.39 -14.51 -15.07
N ALA A 5 -18.12 -13.40 -15.27
CA ALA A 5 -17.69 -12.08 -14.83
C ALA A 5 -17.63 -11.96 -13.30
N ASP A 6 -18.59 -12.56 -12.61
CA ASP A 6 -18.63 -12.59 -11.14
C ASP A 6 -17.51 -13.47 -10.57
N ALA A 7 -17.24 -14.63 -11.20
CA ALA A 7 -16.12 -15.49 -10.84
C ALA A 7 -14.75 -14.79 -11.02
N THR A 8 -14.56 -14.05 -12.13
CA THR A 8 -13.34 -13.27 -12.35
C THR A 8 -13.18 -12.16 -11.31
N LEU A 9 -14.26 -11.46 -10.93
CA LEU A 9 -14.20 -10.44 -9.88
C LEU A 9 -13.83 -11.02 -8.52
N LEU A 10 -14.42 -12.14 -8.13
CA LEU A 10 -14.09 -12.81 -6.87
C LEU A 10 -12.63 -13.25 -6.81
N LEU A 11 -12.10 -13.76 -7.93
CA LEU A 11 -10.71 -14.18 -8.05
C LEU A 11 -9.74 -13.00 -8.04
N CYS A 12 -10.08 -11.87 -8.68
CA CYS A 12 -9.28 -10.65 -8.58
C CYS A 12 -9.26 -10.09 -7.16
N LEU A 13 -10.39 -10.15 -6.46
CA LEU A 13 -10.52 -9.61 -5.11
C LEU A 13 -9.76 -10.46 -4.08
N SER A 14 -9.78 -11.79 -4.23
CA SER A 14 -8.97 -12.69 -3.40
C SER A 14 -7.47 -12.52 -3.65
N LEU A 15 -7.05 -12.38 -4.92
CA LEU A 15 -5.66 -12.10 -5.28
C LEU A 15 -5.19 -10.78 -4.66
N PHE A 16 -5.99 -9.72 -4.76
CA PHE A 16 -5.68 -8.43 -4.16
C PHE A 16 -5.49 -8.53 -2.64
N PHE A 17 -6.37 -9.27 -1.95
CA PHE A 17 -6.24 -9.49 -0.51
C PHE A 17 -4.95 -10.24 -0.16
N THR A 18 -4.63 -11.31 -0.91
CA THR A 18 -3.39 -12.06 -0.69
C THR A 18 -2.14 -11.23 -0.96
N LEU A 19 -2.17 -10.37 -1.99
CA LEU A 19 -1.06 -9.48 -2.34
C LEU A 19 -0.86 -8.40 -1.28
N SER A 20 -1.94 -7.79 -0.79
CA SER A 20 -1.88 -6.82 0.30
C SER A 20 -1.39 -7.44 1.61
N ALA A 21 -1.80 -8.68 1.91
CA ALA A 21 -1.29 -9.42 3.05
C ALA A 21 0.21 -9.70 2.89
N TYR A 22 0.64 -10.16 1.71
CA TYR A 22 2.04 -10.41 1.40
C TYR A 22 2.92 -9.17 1.59
N ASP A 23 2.48 -8.00 1.12
CA ASP A 23 3.21 -6.74 1.32
C ASP A 23 3.36 -6.43 2.81
N ASN A 24 2.29 -6.53 3.59
CA ASN A 24 2.34 -6.27 5.03
C ASN A 24 3.31 -7.21 5.77
N TYR A 25 3.32 -8.50 5.42
CA TYR A 25 4.26 -9.47 6.00
C TYR A 25 5.70 -9.21 5.56
N THR A 26 5.91 -8.90 4.28
CA THR A 26 7.23 -8.64 3.70
C THR A 26 7.84 -7.39 4.31
N ILE A 27 7.05 -6.32 4.49
CA ILE A 27 7.44 -5.11 5.22
C ILE A 27 7.82 -5.42 6.66
N GLY A 28 7.01 -6.23 7.36
CA GLY A 28 7.31 -6.65 8.73
C GLY A 28 8.64 -7.39 8.84
N ALA A 29 8.96 -8.24 7.87
CA ALA A 29 10.22 -8.99 7.81
C ALA A 29 11.42 -8.13 7.38
N LEU A 30 11.21 -7.13 6.53
CA LEU A 30 12.25 -6.21 6.06
C LEU A 30 12.56 -5.08 7.05
N LEU A 31 11.65 -4.79 7.97
CA LEU A 31 11.77 -3.70 8.94
C LEU A 31 13.09 -3.70 9.74
N PRO A 32 13.57 -4.84 10.29
CA PRO A 32 14.84 -4.89 11.02
C PRO A 32 16.05 -4.64 10.09
N SER A 33 15.96 -5.07 8.83
CA SER A 33 17.00 -4.86 7.82
C SER A 33 17.04 -3.40 7.38
N LEU A 34 15.88 -2.77 7.18
CA LEU A 34 15.77 -1.33 6.90
C LEU A 34 16.32 -0.49 8.05
N GLN A 35 15.99 -0.86 9.29
CA GLN A 35 16.45 -0.16 10.49
C GLN A 35 17.99 -0.20 10.62
N LYS A 36 18.61 -1.34 10.28
CA LYS A 36 20.08 -1.47 10.20
C LYS A 36 20.66 -0.66 9.04
N PHE A 37 20.00 -0.65 7.89
CA PHE A 37 20.47 0.04 6.68
C PHE A 37 20.44 1.56 6.82
N PHE A 38 19.36 2.12 7.37
CA PHE A 38 19.20 3.56 7.59
C PHE A 38 19.69 4.04 8.96
N ARG A 39 20.31 3.15 9.76
CA ARG A 39 20.78 3.42 11.14
C ARG A 39 19.72 4.13 12.00
N THR A 40 18.47 3.73 11.85
CA THR A 40 17.34 4.46 12.41
C THR A 40 16.90 3.89 13.77
N SER A 41 16.47 4.76 14.67
CA SER A 41 15.92 4.42 15.98
C SER A 41 14.53 3.75 15.87
N ASP A 42 14.16 2.93 16.86
CA ASP A 42 12.82 2.34 17.02
C ASP A 42 11.71 3.40 16.97
N SER A 43 12.01 4.63 17.41
CA SER A 43 11.09 5.77 17.34
C SER A 43 10.65 6.10 15.92
N SER A 44 11.56 6.04 14.94
CA SER A 44 11.20 6.36 13.55
C SER A 44 10.39 5.26 12.89
N VAL A 45 10.63 4.00 13.28
CA VAL A 45 9.82 2.86 12.84
C VAL A 45 8.39 2.97 13.39
N ALA A 46 8.24 3.40 14.65
CA ALA A 46 6.93 3.68 15.22
C ALA A 46 6.20 4.79 14.46
N ILE A 47 6.90 5.88 14.11
CA ILE A 47 6.33 6.98 13.32
C ILE A 47 5.84 6.47 11.96
N ILE A 48 6.63 5.67 11.23
CA ILE A 48 6.22 5.09 9.94
C ILE A 48 4.93 4.29 10.09
N LYS A 49 4.82 3.43 11.11
CA LYS A 49 3.61 2.65 11.37
C LYS A 49 2.40 3.54 11.67
N THR A 50 2.58 4.59 12.48
CA THR A 50 1.48 5.52 12.80
C THR A 50 1.03 6.32 11.58
N CYS A 51 1.97 6.81 10.75
CA CYS A 51 1.65 7.51 9.52
C CYS A 51 0.90 6.60 8.53
N ASN A 52 1.34 5.34 8.39
CA ASN A 52 0.65 4.37 7.54
C ASN A 52 -0.81 4.12 8.02
N ALA A 53 -1.02 3.96 9.33
CA ALA A 53 -2.36 3.80 9.90
C ALA A 53 -3.25 5.03 9.66
N VAL A 54 -2.70 6.24 9.83
CA VAL A 54 -3.42 7.49 9.57
C VAL A 54 -3.76 7.64 8.08
N ALA A 55 -2.83 7.32 7.17
CA ALA A 55 -3.06 7.37 5.74
C ALA A 55 -4.16 6.38 5.30
N HIS A 56 -4.15 5.16 5.83
CA HIS A 56 -5.24 4.19 5.62
C HIS A 56 -6.58 4.73 6.14
N GLY A 57 -6.61 5.37 7.30
CA GLY A 57 -7.80 6.01 7.84
C GLY A 57 -8.35 7.13 6.94
N ILE A 58 -7.45 7.98 6.42
CA ILE A 58 -7.81 9.05 5.47
C ILE A 58 -8.32 8.45 4.16
N ALA A 59 -7.67 7.41 3.64
CA ALA A 59 -8.08 6.71 2.42
C ALA A 59 -9.47 6.09 2.57
N LEU A 60 -9.76 5.44 3.70
CA LEU A 60 -11.09 4.91 4.00
C LEU A 60 -12.13 6.03 4.12
N GLY A 61 -11.79 7.14 4.76
CA GLY A 61 -12.66 8.32 4.83
C GLY A 61 -12.93 8.93 3.45
N ALA A 62 -11.91 9.00 2.59
CA ALA A 62 -12.06 9.47 1.21
C ALA A 62 -12.92 8.51 0.37
N VAL A 63 -12.73 7.20 0.51
CA VAL A 63 -13.60 6.20 -0.14
C VAL A 63 -15.04 6.30 0.39
N TRP A 64 -15.24 6.60 1.67
CA TRP A 64 -16.58 6.81 2.21
C TRP A 64 -17.25 8.05 1.62
N LEU A 65 -16.52 9.16 1.48
CA LEU A 65 -17.07 10.43 0.98
C LEU A 65 -17.25 10.44 -0.54
N TYR A 66 -16.31 9.86 -1.29
CA TYR A 66 -16.29 9.89 -2.76
C TYR A 66 -16.71 8.58 -3.41
N GLY A 67 -16.90 7.51 -2.64
CA GLY A 67 -17.22 6.16 -3.15
C GLY A 67 -18.60 6.04 -3.77
N ASP A 68 -19.53 6.95 -3.45
CA ASP A 68 -20.85 7.02 -4.10
C ASP A 68 -20.78 7.75 -5.46
N PHE A 69 -19.80 8.62 -5.66
CA PHE A 69 -19.63 9.38 -6.91
C PHE A 69 -18.74 8.68 -7.94
N ILE A 70 -17.79 7.85 -7.49
CA ILE A 70 -16.81 7.20 -8.37
C ILE A 70 -17.19 5.71 -8.55
N PRO A 71 -17.29 5.20 -9.78
CA PRO A 71 -17.57 3.79 -10.01
C PRO A 71 -16.48 2.92 -9.40
N LYS A 72 -16.87 1.98 -8.52
CA LYS A 72 -15.98 1.10 -7.73
C LYS A 72 -14.88 0.41 -8.56
N ARG A 73 -15.20 0.03 -9.81
CA ARG A 73 -14.22 -0.56 -10.75
C ARG A 73 -13.10 0.41 -11.12
N SER A 74 -13.41 1.69 -11.32
CA SER A 74 -12.41 2.70 -11.66
C SER A 74 -11.50 3.01 -10.47
N THR A 75 -12.06 3.12 -9.26
CA THR A 75 -11.28 3.31 -8.02
C THR A 75 -10.32 2.15 -7.77
N PHE A 76 -10.76 0.92 -8.01
CA PHE A 76 -9.92 -0.28 -7.88
C PHE A 76 -8.75 -0.29 -8.87
N ILE A 77 -9.03 0.03 -10.15
CA ILE A 77 -7.98 0.08 -11.18
C ILE A 77 -6.98 1.21 -10.91
N LEU A 78 -7.46 2.38 -10.47
CA LEU A 78 -6.60 3.51 -10.08
C LEU A 78 -5.72 3.14 -8.88
N SER A 79 -6.28 2.46 -7.87
CA SER A 79 -5.52 2.00 -6.71
C SER A 79 -4.45 0.98 -7.11
N MET A 80 -4.76 0.01 -7.98
CA MET A 80 -3.75 -0.91 -8.52
C MET A 80 -2.66 -0.18 -9.31
N ALA A 81 -3.03 0.76 -10.18
CA ALA A 81 -2.06 1.50 -10.97
C ALA A 81 -1.13 2.35 -10.09
N ALA A 82 -1.69 3.01 -9.06
CA ALA A 82 -0.92 3.74 -8.07
C ALA A 82 0.03 2.81 -7.30
N TRP A 83 -0.47 1.67 -6.81
CA TRP A 83 0.34 0.67 -6.11
C TRP A 83 1.53 0.21 -6.96
N ILE A 84 1.32 -0.17 -8.22
CA ILE A 84 2.40 -0.58 -9.13
C ILE A 84 3.45 0.53 -9.30
N LEU A 85 3.01 1.78 -9.54
CA LEU A 85 3.91 2.92 -9.71
C LEU A 85 4.76 3.17 -8.46
N ILE A 86 4.16 3.05 -7.28
CA ILE A 86 4.84 3.22 -5.99
C ILE A 86 5.82 2.08 -5.74
N SER A 87 5.47 0.82 -6.07
CA SER A 87 6.39 -0.32 -5.99
C SER A 87 7.61 -0.13 -6.88
N PHE A 88 7.43 0.38 -8.11
CA PHE A 88 8.55 0.70 -8.99
C PHE A 88 9.39 1.86 -8.46
N ALA A 89 8.76 2.89 -7.90
CA ALA A 89 9.47 4.00 -7.28
C ALA A 89 10.33 3.52 -6.09
N SER A 90 9.86 2.51 -5.33
CA SER A 90 10.60 1.94 -4.21
C SER A 90 11.94 1.31 -4.61
N LEU A 91 12.09 0.85 -5.86
CA LEU A 91 13.35 0.27 -6.36
C LEU A 91 14.41 1.32 -6.67
N ILE A 92 14.01 2.58 -6.88
CA ILE A 92 14.89 3.68 -7.29
C ILE A 92 15.44 4.42 -6.06
N VAL A 93 14.89 4.19 -4.87
CA VAL A 93 15.28 4.93 -3.67
C VAL A 93 16.64 4.49 -3.13
N GLY A 94 17.58 5.43 -3.12
CA GLY A 94 18.92 5.26 -2.54
C GLY A 94 18.97 5.45 -1.02
N SER A 95 20.07 4.99 -0.40
CA SER A 95 20.29 4.97 1.05
C SER A 95 20.25 6.32 1.78
N ASN A 96 20.28 7.44 1.05
CA ASN A 96 20.28 8.78 1.62
C ASN A 96 18.90 9.47 1.59
N GLN A 97 17.86 8.81 1.08
CA GLN A 97 16.51 9.37 0.92
C GLN A 97 15.47 8.69 1.81
N PHE A 98 15.76 8.63 3.11
CA PHE A 98 14.87 8.03 4.12
C PHE A 98 13.43 8.56 4.05
N TRP A 99 13.25 9.86 3.80
CA TRP A 99 11.93 10.50 3.67
C TRP A 99 11.14 10.04 2.44
N VAL A 100 11.82 9.76 1.32
CA VAL A 100 11.19 9.25 0.10
C VAL A 100 10.77 7.80 0.30
N SER A 101 11.61 6.99 0.96
CA SER A 101 11.20 5.66 1.41
C SER A 101 9.98 5.73 2.33
N MET A 102 9.97 6.66 3.30
CA MET A 102 8.84 6.81 4.22
C MET A 102 7.53 7.16 3.49
N LEU A 103 7.58 8.06 2.50
CA LEU A 103 6.40 8.48 1.75
C LEU A 103 5.83 7.32 0.92
N ILE A 104 6.70 6.55 0.27
CA ILE A 104 6.35 5.32 -0.46
C ILE A 104 5.74 4.28 0.48
N TYR A 105 6.24 4.15 1.71
CA TYR A 105 5.75 3.20 2.71
C TYR A 105 4.40 3.56 3.34
N VAL A 106 3.98 4.82 3.25
CA VAL A 106 2.72 5.33 3.81
C VAL A 106 1.59 5.34 2.76
N SER A 107 1.95 5.17 1.49
CA SER A 107 1.03 5.18 0.34
C SER A 107 0.39 3.82 0.13
#